data_AF-A0A2T2US43-F1
#
_entry.id   AF-A0A2T2US43-F1
#
_cell.length_a   1.000
_cell.length_b   1.000
_cell.length_c   1.000
_cell.angle_alpha   90.00
_cell.angle_beta   90.00
_cell.angle_gamma   90.00
#
_symmetry.space_group_name_H-M   'P 1'
#
loop_
_entity.id
_entity.type
_entity.pdbx_description
1 polymer ?
#
loop_
_entity_poly.entity_id
_entity_poly.type
_entity_poly.pdbx_seq_one_letter_code
_entity_poly.pdbx_strand_id
1 'polypeptide(L)'
;MSTYRTVVEWIADHREVGIDVVRMYLGIGLFVRGILFIAESQGIKALVDISTFSFASAALVHYVTFAHLVGGLLLAAGLLTRLASLIQIPVLVGAVFLVHLQEGLLSSNQSLEFSALVLFLLVAVFVFGAGPWSADRYVFETEPELQDQDPELWWRDDDFDTREAVPRDGGGTEPVPAGVAAGSAAEAATKQTVAEKVGETTCTCGHDLSHPRVTAEPRYGMSAGFFFMLGISAPVKEVVFYCEKCRTVMKRTQDPEVLRKYRWHTS
;
A
#
# COMPACT_ATOMS: atom_id res chain seq x y z
N MET A 1 30.65 -35.48 -7.16
CA MET A 1 29.27 -35.12 -7.60
C MET A 1 28.33 -34.85 -6.43
N SER A 2 28.50 -35.45 -5.25
CA SER A 2 27.67 -35.18 -4.06
C SER A 2 27.76 -33.72 -3.60
N THR A 3 28.97 -33.17 -3.47
CA THR A 3 29.20 -31.80 -2.98
C THR A 3 28.50 -30.73 -3.84
N TYR A 4 28.47 -30.89 -5.15
CA TYR A 4 27.75 -29.97 -6.05
C TYR A 4 26.24 -30.00 -5.80
N ARG A 5 25.64 -31.19 -5.67
CA ARG A 5 24.20 -31.33 -5.38
C ARG A 5 23.85 -30.72 -4.03
N THR A 6 24.66 -30.97 -3.01
CA THR A 6 24.48 -30.39 -1.67
C THR A 6 24.52 -28.86 -1.70
N VAL A 7 25.44 -28.26 -2.44
CA VAL A 7 25.52 -26.79 -2.58
C VAL A 7 24.30 -26.24 -3.33
N VAL A 8 23.88 -26.89 -4.42
CA VAL A 8 22.71 -26.45 -5.20
C VAL A 8 21.42 -26.57 -4.40
N GLU A 9 21.22 -27.68 -3.67
CA GLU A 9 20.09 -27.88 -2.77
C GLU A 9 20.07 -26.82 -1.66
N TRP A 10 21.23 -26.52 -1.06
CA TRP A 10 21.34 -25.48 -0.04
C TRP A 10 20.99 -24.08 -0.58
N ILE A 11 21.48 -23.72 -1.77
CA ILE A 11 21.15 -22.43 -2.42
C ILE A 11 19.65 -22.34 -2.74
N ALA A 12 19.05 -23.43 -3.21
CA ALA A 12 17.63 -23.47 -3.53
C ALA A 12 16.77 -23.23 -2.28
N ASP A 13 17.18 -23.79 -1.15
CA ASP A 13 16.51 -23.64 0.14
C ASP A 13 16.68 -22.23 0.73
N HIS A 14 17.80 -21.55 0.45
CA HIS A 14 18.13 -20.21 0.97
C HIS A 14 17.96 -19.08 -0.05
N ARG A 15 17.12 -19.27 -1.08
CA ARG A 15 16.94 -18.31 -2.18
C ARG A 15 16.57 -16.90 -1.68
N GLU A 16 15.78 -16.85 -0.61
CA GLU A 16 15.33 -15.65 0.06
C GLU A 16 16.43 -14.93 0.85
N VAL A 17 17.47 -15.62 1.31
CA VAL A 17 18.66 -14.99 1.93
C VAL A 17 19.50 -14.25 0.88
N GLY A 18 19.43 -14.65 -0.39
CA GLY A 18 20.17 -14.00 -1.48
C GLY A 18 19.85 -12.51 -1.62
N ILE A 19 18.58 -12.10 -1.45
CA ILE A 19 18.21 -10.68 -1.54
C ILE A 19 18.76 -9.88 -0.36
N ASP A 20 18.81 -10.47 0.84
CA ASP A 20 19.38 -9.84 2.03
C ASP A 20 20.88 -9.57 1.86
N VAL A 21 21.62 -10.54 1.31
CA VAL A 21 23.06 -10.39 1.06
C VAL A 21 23.32 -9.28 0.04
N VAL A 22 22.57 -9.26 -1.07
CA VAL A 22 22.67 -8.21 -2.08
C VAL A 22 22.33 -6.84 -1.47
N ARG A 23 21.26 -6.77 -0.68
CA ARG A 23 20.83 -5.56 0.03
C ARG A 23 21.92 -5.04 0.97
N MET A 24 22.49 -5.91 1.82
CA MET A 24 23.57 -5.54 2.74
C MET A 24 24.80 -5.03 2.00
N TYR A 25 25.22 -5.73 0.94
CA TYR A 25 26.35 -5.31 0.10
C TYR A 25 26.11 -3.93 -0.52
N LEU A 26 24.94 -3.72 -1.13
CA LEU A 26 24.56 -2.43 -1.70
C LEU A 26 24.53 -1.31 -0.64
N GLY A 27 23.90 -1.57 0.51
CA GLY A 27 23.76 -0.59 1.58
C GLY A 27 25.12 -0.14 2.12
N ILE A 28 26.03 -1.09 2.40
CA ILE A 28 27.40 -0.80 2.84
C ILE A 28 28.17 -0.04 1.74
N GLY A 29 28.07 -0.47 0.49
CA GLY A 29 28.74 0.19 -0.64
C GLY A 29 28.31 1.64 -0.81
N LEU A 30 26.99 1.90 -0.74
CA LEU A 30 26.44 3.26 -0.83
C LEU A 30 26.80 4.12 0.39
N PHE A 31 26.83 3.53 1.58
CA PHE A 31 27.28 4.22 2.79
C PHE A 31 28.74 4.68 2.68
N VAL A 32 29.64 3.76 2.29
CA VAL A 32 31.04 4.08 2.03
C VAL A 32 31.17 5.15 0.94
N ARG A 33 30.35 5.07 -0.11
CA ARG A 33 30.31 6.10 -1.16
C ARG A 33 29.93 7.47 -0.60
N GLY A 34 29.00 7.54 0.35
CA GLY A 34 28.65 8.76 1.07
C GLY A 34 29.82 9.34 1.86
N ILE A 35 30.58 8.49 2.58
CA ILE A 35 31.79 8.92 3.31
C ILE A 35 32.84 9.47 2.35
N LEU A 36 33.12 8.75 1.26
CA LEU A 36 34.08 9.18 0.24
C LEU A 36 33.65 10.50 -0.43
N PHE A 37 32.35 10.68 -0.67
CA PHE A 37 31.82 11.91 -1.22
C PHE A 37 32.01 13.11 -0.28
N ILE A 38 31.86 12.93 1.04
CA ILE A 38 32.20 13.98 2.02
C ILE A 38 33.69 14.29 2.00
N ALA A 39 34.54 13.26 1.94
CA ALA A 39 35.99 13.42 1.93
C ALA A 39 36.48 14.17 0.67
N GLU A 40 35.90 13.86 -0.50
CA GLU A 40 36.30 14.44 -1.79
C GLU A 40 35.61 15.79 -2.08
N SER A 41 34.37 16.00 -1.63
CA SER A 41 33.64 17.27 -1.84
C SER A 41 34.26 18.48 -1.12
N GLN A 42 35.21 18.24 -0.21
CA GLN A 42 36.06 19.27 0.38
C GLN A 42 37.10 19.81 -0.63
N GLY A 43 37.46 19.04 -1.67
CA GLY A 43 38.42 19.43 -2.72
C GLY A 43 37.81 20.25 -3.86
N ILE A 44 36.53 20.05 -4.21
CA ILE A 44 35.87 20.78 -5.31
C ILE A 44 35.52 22.23 -4.92
N LYS A 45 35.36 22.53 -3.62
CA LYS A 45 35.15 23.89 -3.11
C LYS A 45 36.37 24.82 -3.27
N ALA A 46 37.56 24.27 -3.53
CA ALA A 46 38.76 25.06 -3.76
C ALA A 46 38.95 25.49 -5.23
N LEU A 47 38.18 24.92 -6.16
CA LEU A 47 38.33 25.14 -7.62
C LEU A 47 37.11 25.80 -8.27
N VAL A 48 35.95 25.82 -7.62
CA VAL A 48 34.73 26.46 -8.13
C VAL A 48 34.51 27.79 -7.42
N ASP A 49 34.57 28.87 -8.20
CA ASP A 49 34.41 30.25 -7.76
C ASP A 49 33.12 30.43 -6.95
N ILE A 50 33.25 31.00 -5.74
CA ILE A 50 32.21 31.15 -4.71
C ILE A 50 31.01 31.97 -5.25
N SER A 51 31.24 32.75 -6.31
CA SER A 51 30.25 33.53 -7.05
C SER A 51 29.20 32.72 -7.82
N THR A 52 29.45 31.42 -8.06
CA THR A 52 28.57 30.53 -8.85
C THR A 52 27.78 29.53 -8.00
N PHE A 53 28.02 29.48 -6.69
CA PHE A 53 27.38 28.55 -5.77
C PHE A 53 25.91 28.94 -5.50
N SER A 54 25.00 28.46 -6.35
CA SER A 54 23.56 28.61 -6.13
C SER A 54 23.09 27.77 -4.94
N PHE A 55 22.07 28.25 -4.20
CA PHE A 55 21.39 27.49 -3.15
C PHE A 55 20.98 26.07 -3.60
N ALA A 56 20.56 25.93 -4.86
CA ALA A 56 20.17 24.65 -5.43
C ALA A 56 21.32 23.63 -5.48
N SER A 57 22.54 24.08 -5.80
CA SER A 57 23.73 23.23 -5.84
C SER A 57 24.13 22.75 -4.44
N ALA A 58 24.05 23.64 -3.45
CA ALA A 58 24.30 23.29 -2.06
C ALA A 58 23.26 22.28 -1.56
N ALA A 59 21.97 22.48 -1.85
CA ALA A 59 20.91 21.55 -1.48
C ALA A 59 21.12 20.15 -2.10
N LEU A 60 21.54 20.09 -3.37
CA LEU A 60 21.80 18.83 -4.07
C LEU A 60 22.98 18.06 -3.44
N VAL A 61 24.08 18.72 -3.12
CA VAL A 61 25.24 18.09 -2.46
C VAL A 61 24.85 17.49 -1.11
N HIS A 62 24.10 18.23 -0.29
CA HIS A 62 23.61 17.72 1.00
C HIS A 62 22.65 16.55 0.79
N TYR A 63 21.69 16.68 -0.13
CA TYR A 63 20.76 15.61 -0.46
C TYR A 63 21.50 14.31 -0.85
N VAL A 64 22.43 14.38 -1.81
CA VAL A 64 23.22 13.22 -2.26
C VAL A 64 24.01 12.61 -1.10
N THR A 65 24.59 13.43 -0.24
CA THR A 65 25.35 12.99 0.93
C THR A 65 24.47 12.24 1.92
N PHE A 66 23.34 12.83 2.32
CA PHE A 66 22.41 12.21 3.26
C PHE A 66 21.73 10.98 2.69
N ALA A 67 21.39 10.99 1.40
CA ALA A 67 20.84 9.82 0.71
C ALA A 67 21.80 8.64 0.78
N HIS A 68 23.09 8.84 0.47
CA HIS A 68 24.09 7.77 0.53
C HIS A 68 24.38 7.28 1.95
N LEU A 69 24.54 8.19 2.91
CA LEU A 69 24.84 7.81 4.29
C LEU A 69 23.63 7.20 4.99
N VAL A 70 22.55 7.96 5.13
CA VAL A 70 21.38 7.50 5.89
C VAL A 70 20.66 6.41 5.10
N GLY A 71 20.43 6.61 3.81
CA GLY A 71 19.79 5.60 2.96
C GLY A 71 20.64 4.34 2.82
N GLY A 72 21.96 4.44 2.69
CA GLY A 72 22.87 3.28 2.67
C GLY A 72 22.84 2.48 3.97
N LEU A 73 22.88 3.16 5.11
CA LEU A 73 22.81 2.53 6.44
C LEU A 73 21.46 1.83 6.67
N LEU A 74 20.35 2.52 6.36
CA LEU A 74 19.00 1.96 6.46
C LEU A 74 18.84 0.73 5.56
N LEU A 75 19.34 0.80 4.33
CA LEU A 75 19.31 -0.32 3.39
C LEU A 75 20.14 -1.50 3.91
N ALA A 76 21.34 -1.26 4.44
CA ALA A 76 22.18 -2.31 5.01
C ALA A 76 21.51 -3.01 6.20
N ALA A 77 20.96 -2.21 7.13
CA ALA A 77 20.23 -2.71 8.29
C ALA A 77 18.90 -3.43 7.92
N GLY A 78 18.38 -3.18 6.72
CA GLY A 78 17.10 -3.71 6.30
C GLY A 78 15.92 -2.98 6.95
N LEU A 79 16.07 -1.68 7.23
CA LEU A 79 15.02 -0.83 7.79
C LEU A 79 14.48 0.13 6.72
N LEU A 80 13.16 0.24 6.61
CA LEU A 80 12.43 1.02 5.61
C LEU A 80 12.99 0.79 4.19
N THR A 81 13.24 -0.47 3.84
CA THR A 81 14.06 -0.85 2.67
C THR A 81 13.55 -0.29 1.35
N ARG A 82 12.23 -0.21 1.17
CA ARG A 82 11.59 0.40 -0.01
C ARG A 82 11.79 1.92 -0.06
N LEU A 83 11.73 2.60 1.08
CA LEU A 83 11.94 4.04 1.14
C LEU A 83 13.43 4.38 0.96
N ALA A 84 14.31 3.63 1.62
CA ALA A 84 15.77 3.79 1.51
C ALA A 84 16.24 3.59 0.06
N SER A 85 15.76 2.54 -0.62
CA SER A 85 16.06 2.30 -2.03
C SER A 85 15.47 3.37 -2.96
N LEU A 86 14.23 3.80 -2.71
CA LEU A 86 13.58 4.87 -3.50
C LEU A 86 14.35 6.19 -3.43
N ILE A 87 14.86 6.59 -2.27
CA ILE A 87 15.64 7.82 -2.10
C ILE A 87 16.97 7.76 -2.88
N GLN A 88 17.55 6.57 -3.03
CA GLN A 88 18.84 6.35 -3.69
C GLN A 88 18.72 6.27 -5.23
N ILE A 89 17.57 5.85 -5.76
CA ILE A 89 17.34 5.70 -7.20
C ILE A 89 17.58 7.02 -7.97
N PRO A 90 16.97 8.17 -7.62
CA PRO A 90 17.20 9.44 -8.31
C PRO A 90 18.68 9.86 -8.33
N VAL A 91 19.41 9.54 -7.26
CA VAL A 91 20.83 9.86 -7.13
C VAL A 91 21.66 9.06 -8.14
N LEU A 92 21.41 7.75 -8.25
CA LEU A 92 22.12 6.91 -9.22
C LEU A 92 21.68 7.15 -10.66
N VAL A 93 20.41 7.47 -10.88
CA VAL A 93 19.91 7.93 -12.19
C VAL A 93 20.65 9.21 -12.60
N GLY A 94 20.76 10.19 -11.71
CA GLY A 94 21.55 11.40 -11.95
C GLY A 94 23.01 11.08 -12.32
N ALA A 95 23.64 10.15 -11.60
CA ALA A 95 25.01 9.72 -11.89
C ALA A 95 25.15 9.05 -13.27
N VAL A 96 24.22 8.17 -13.65
CA VAL A 96 24.27 7.45 -14.94
C VAL A 96 24.00 8.40 -16.12
N PHE A 97 22.97 9.24 -16.03
CA PHE A 97 22.54 10.07 -17.16
C PHE A 97 23.27 11.41 -17.26
N LEU A 98 23.56 12.10 -16.14
CA LEU A 98 24.14 13.44 -16.21
C LEU A 98 25.65 13.41 -16.33
N VAL A 99 26.31 12.53 -15.57
CA VAL A 99 27.78 12.49 -15.49
C VAL A 99 28.37 11.64 -16.61
N HIS A 100 27.87 10.42 -16.82
CA HIS A 100 28.50 9.48 -17.74
C HIS A 100 28.12 9.67 -19.22
N LEU A 101 27.00 10.35 -19.52
CA LEU A 101 26.71 10.76 -20.91
C LEU A 101 27.64 11.89 -21.38
N GLN A 102 28.16 12.71 -20.47
CA GLN A 102 29.11 13.78 -20.79
C GLN A 102 30.54 13.26 -20.98
N GLU A 103 30.93 12.22 -20.26
CA GLU A 103 32.27 11.57 -20.38
C GLU A 103 32.37 10.55 -21.54
N GLY A 104 31.24 10.24 -22.18
CA GLY A 104 31.16 9.37 -23.35
C GLY A 104 30.88 7.90 -23.01
N LEU A 105 29.84 7.34 -23.64
CA LEU A 105 29.33 5.96 -23.46
C LEU A 105 30.34 4.85 -23.77
N LEU A 106 31.47 5.18 -24.42
CA LEU A 106 32.52 4.24 -24.86
C LEU A 106 33.90 4.61 -24.31
N SER A 107 33.97 5.47 -23.29
CA SER A 107 35.22 5.61 -22.53
C SER A 107 35.48 4.28 -21.81
N SER A 108 36.73 3.81 -21.82
CA SER A 108 37.15 2.49 -21.31
C SER A 108 37.08 2.36 -19.78
N ASN A 109 36.17 3.10 -19.15
CA ASN A 109 36.03 3.22 -17.71
C ASN A 109 34.86 2.33 -17.26
N GLN A 110 35.15 1.36 -16.39
CA GLN A 110 34.18 0.43 -15.77
C GLN A 110 33.07 1.13 -14.94
N SER A 111 33.06 2.46 -14.87
CA SER A 111 32.22 3.25 -13.97
C SER A 111 30.74 3.29 -14.38
N LEU A 112 30.42 3.28 -15.69
CA LEU A 112 29.03 3.29 -16.15
C LEU A 112 28.35 1.95 -15.89
N GLU A 113 28.99 0.85 -16.31
CA GLU A 113 28.48 -0.51 -16.12
C GLU A 113 28.23 -0.80 -14.63
N PHE A 114 29.18 -0.41 -13.77
CA PHE A 114 29.03 -0.54 -12.33
C PHE A 114 27.86 0.30 -11.80
N SER A 115 27.74 1.57 -12.20
CA SER A 115 26.63 2.43 -11.74
C SER A 115 25.27 1.92 -12.22
N ALA A 116 25.18 1.42 -13.45
CA ALA A 116 23.98 0.80 -14.01
C ALA A 116 23.62 -0.51 -13.29
N LEU A 117 24.62 -1.33 -12.94
CA LEU A 117 24.42 -2.54 -12.14
C LEU A 117 23.87 -2.20 -10.74
N VAL A 118 24.47 -1.22 -10.05
CA VAL A 118 24.01 -0.80 -8.71
C VAL A 118 22.59 -0.24 -8.79
N LEU A 119 22.26 0.56 -9.82
CA LEU A 119 20.91 1.04 -10.05
C LEU A 119 19.92 -0.12 -10.29
N PHE A 120 20.29 -1.08 -11.14
CA PHE A 120 19.47 -2.27 -11.40
C PHE A 120 19.20 -3.06 -10.12
N LEU A 121 20.24 -3.32 -9.32
CA LEU A 121 20.09 -4.06 -8.07
C LEU A 121 19.28 -3.27 -7.03
N LEU A 122 19.39 -1.94 -6.99
CA LEU A 122 18.52 -1.09 -6.15
C LEU A 122 17.05 -1.20 -6.56
N VAL A 123 16.75 -1.21 -7.86
CA VAL A 123 15.39 -1.43 -8.36
C VAL A 123 14.89 -2.83 -8.00
N ALA A 124 15.75 -3.85 -8.10
CA ALA A 124 15.41 -5.20 -7.65
C ALA A 124 15.07 -5.22 -6.16
N VAL A 125 15.89 -4.62 -5.30
CA VAL A 125 15.60 -4.51 -3.85
C VAL A 125 14.33 -3.71 -3.57
N PHE A 126 14.05 -2.65 -4.34
CA PHE A 126 12.80 -1.90 -4.22
C PHE A 126 11.56 -2.76 -4.52
N VAL A 127 11.61 -3.58 -5.58
CA VAL A 127 10.50 -4.45 -6.02
C VAL A 127 10.33 -5.66 -5.09
N PHE A 128 11.41 -6.38 -4.81
CA PHE A 128 11.37 -7.61 -4.00
C PHE A 128 11.31 -7.34 -2.48
N GLY A 129 11.70 -6.14 -2.04
CA GLY A 129 11.55 -5.68 -0.66
C GLY A 129 12.68 -6.12 0.26
N ALA A 130 12.35 -6.20 1.55
CA ALA A 130 13.34 -6.21 2.62
C ALA A 130 14.08 -7.54 2.76
N GLY A 131 13.43 -8.69 2.51
CA GLY A 131 14.01 -10.02 2.75
C GLY A 131 13.84 -10.51 4.19
N PRO A 132 14.03 -11.82 4.45
CA PRO A 132 13.77 -12.46 5.74
C PRO A 132 14.68 -11.98 6.88
N TRP A 133 15.89 -11.50 6.60
CA TRP A 133 16.84 -10.96 7.61
C TRP A 133 16.83 -9.44 7.68
N SER A 134 15.70 -8.81 7.38
CA SER A 134 15.52 -7.36 7.50
C SER A 134 15.08 -6.95 8.91
N ALA A 135 15.56 -5.80 9.39
CA ALA A 135 15.06 -5.19 10.62
C ALA A 135 13.55 -4.85 10.52
N ASP A 136 13.06 -4.53 9.31
CA ASP A 136 11.64 -4.31 9.03
C ASP A 136 10.78 -5.49 9.52
N ARG A 137 11.26 -6.73 9.36
CA ARG A 137 10.54 -7.91 9.84
C ARG A 137 10.35 -7.89 11.36
N TYR A 138 11.41 -7.65 12.12
CA TYR A 138 11.34 -7.63 13.57
C TYR A 138 10.48 -6.49 14.14
N VAL A 139 10.34 -5.38 13.40
CA VAL A 139 9.60 -4.20 13.84
C VAL A 139 8.12 -4.25 13.42
N PHE A 140 7.81 -4.87 12.27
CA PHE A 140 6.47 -4.83 11.67
C PHE A 140 5.76 -6.19 11.59
N GLU A 141 6.41 -7.32 11.90
CA GLU A 141 5.74 -8.63 11.94
C GLU A 141 4.89 -8.71 13.22
N THR A 142 3.58 -8.62 13.05
CA THR A 142 2.57 -8.75 14.11
C THR A 142 2.59 -10.18 14.66
N GLU A 143 2.49 -10.34 15.97
CA GLU A 143 2.47 -11.66 16.64
C GLU A 143 1.42 -12.57 15.97
N PRO A 144 1.82 -13.75 15.42
CA PRO A 144 0.90 -14.65 14.73
C PRO A 144 -0.23 -15.14 15.64
N GLU A 145 0.00 -15.14 16.95
CA GLU A 145 -0.94 -15.58 17.98
C GLU A 145 -2.23 -14.72 18.07
N LEU A 146 -2.19 -13.47 17.60
CA LEU A 146 -3.36 -12.58 17.52
C LEU A 146 -4.16 -12.75 16.22
N GLN A 147 -3.58 -13.40 15.21
CA GLN A 147 -4.16 -13.48 13.86
C GLN A 147 -5.01 -14.75 13.66
N ASP A 148 -4.70 -15.82 14.39
CA ASP A 148 -5.45 -17.09 14.39
C ASP A 148 -6.60 -17.13 15.40
N GLN A 149 -6.66 -16.17 16.32
CA GLN A 149 -7.81 -15.99 17.19
C GLN A 149 -8.91 -15.31 16.40
N ASP A 150 -10.01 -16.02 16.15
CA ASP A 150 -11.24 -15.41 15.66
C ASP A 150 -11.55 -14.25 16.60
N PRO A 151 -11.56 -12.98 16.13
CA PRO A 151 -11.66 -11.85 17.02
C PRO A 151 -12.89 -12.04 17.89
N GLU A 152 -12.76 -11.92 19.20
CA GLU A 152 -13.91 -11.97 20.10
C GLU A 152 -14.77 -10.74 19.76
N LEU A 153 -15.76 -10.95 18.90
CA LEU A 153 -16.68 -9.93 18.45
C LEU A 153 -17.62 -9.65 19.62
N TRP A 154 -17.19 -8.80 20.55
CA TRP A 154 -17.94 -8.45 21.77
C TRP A 154 -19.37 -7.95 21.51
N TRP A 155 -19.68 -7.56 20.26
CA TRP A 155 -20.99 -7.11 19.79
C TRP A 155 -21.81 -8.17 19.03
N ARG A 156 -21.23 -9.36 18.73
CA ARG A 156 -21.87 -10.42 17.94
C ARG A 156 -22.13 -11.62 18.84
N ASP A 157 -23.35 -11.68 19.38
CA ASP A 157 -23.85 -12.83 20.13
C ASP A 157 -23.95 -14.08 19.21
N ASP A 158 -23.78 -15.28 19.78
CA ASP A 158 -23.82 -16.57 19.06
C ASP A 158 -25.13 -16.83 18.30
N ASP A 159 -26.23 -16.18 18.70
CA ASP A 159 -27.55 -16.34 18.10
C ASP A 159 -27.84 -15.35 16.96
N PHE A 160 -26.95 -14.38 16.71
CA PHE A 160 -27.18 -13.29 15.75
C PHE A 160 -27.55 -13.77 14.34
N ASP A 161 -26.88 -14.80 13.83
CA ASP A 161 -27.11 -15.34 12.47
C ASP A 161 -28.44 -16.12 12.34
N THR A 162 -29.00 -16.56 13.48
CA THR A 162 -30.24 -17.33 13.56
C THR A 162 -31.45 -16.48 13.94
N ARG A 163 -31.24 -15.26 14.43
CA ARG A 163 -32.33 -14.32 14.76
C ARG A 163 -33.13 -14.02 13.50
N GLU A 164 -34.40 -14.40 13.53
CA GLU A 164 -35.35 -14.00 12.49
C GLU A 164 -35.57 -12.48 12.57
N ALA A 165 -35.74 -11.85 11.40
CA ALA A 165 -35.98 -10.41 11.34
C ALA A 165 -37.27 -10.09 12.10
N VAL A 166 -37.22 -9.10 12.99
CA VAL A 166 -38.39 -8.64 13.73
C VAL A 166 -39.50 -8.26 12.74
N PRO A 167 -40.68 -8.91 12.82
CA PRO A 167 -41.82 -8.57 11.97
C PRO A 167 -42.20 -7.09 12.14
N ARG A 168 -42.47 -6.41 11.03
CA ARG A 168 -42.75 -4.95 11.00
C ARG A 168 -44.14 -4.56 11.51
N ASP A 169 -45.00 -5.55 11.71
CA ASP A 169 -46.30 -5.43 12.32
C ASP A 169 -46.10 -5.10 13.81
N GLY A 170 -46.36 -3.83 14.16
CA GLY A 170 -46.12 -3.23 15.47
C GLY A 170 -46.96 -3.78 16.63
N GLY A 171 -47.01 -5.10 16.79
CA GLY A 171 -47.75 -5.83 17.82
C GLY A 171 -46.87 -6.46 18.91
N GLY A 172 -45.58 -6.12 19.01
CA GLY A 172 -44.69 -6.59 20.07
C GLY A 172 -44.59 -5.58 21.22
N THR A 173 -45.02 -5.96 22.41
CA THR A 173 -45.00 -5.17 23.66
C THR A 173 -43.63 -5.12 24.35
N GLU A 174 -42.56 -5.58 23.73
CA GLU A 174 -41.22 -5.51 24.33
C GLU A 174 -40.48 -4.22 23.91
N PRO A 175 -39.98 -3.42 24.86
CA PRO A 175 -39.23 -2.23 24.55
C PRO A 175 -37.87 -2.61 23.94
N VAL A 176 -37.71 -2.34 22.64
CA VAL A 176 -36.41 -2.44 21.96
C VAL A 176 -35.44 -1.45 22.63
N PRO A 177 -34.24 -1.87 23.06
CA PRO A 177 -33.28 -0.97 23.69
C PRO A 177 -32.94 0.18 22.73
N ALA A 178 -33.07 1.41 23.24
CA ALA A 178 -33.06 2.66 22.49
C ALA A 178 -31.79 2.93 21.64
N GLY A 179 -30.72 2.15 21.81
CA GLY A 179 -29.47 2.29 21.07
C GLY A 179 -29.42 1.55 19.72
N VAL A 180 -30.17 0.45 19.55
CA VAL A 180 -30.04 -0.43 18.35
C VAL A 180 -31.13 -0.14 17.30
N ALA A 181 -32.29 0.34 17.75
CA ALA A 181 -33.44 0.62 16.87
C ALA A 181 -33.22 1.82 15.92
N ALA A 182 -32.41 2.81 16.31
CA ALA A 182 -32.26 4.04 15.54
C ALA A 182 -31.53 3.82 14.20
N GLY A 183 -30.49 2.98 14.20
CA GLY A 183 -29.72 2.66 12.98
C GLY A 183 -30.50 1.80 11.99
N SER A 184 -31.15 0.73 12.46
CA SER A 184 -31.87 -0.22 11.59
C SER A 184 -33.13 0.40 10.98
N ALA A 185 -33.83 1.29 11.70
CA ALA A 185 -35.01 1.98 11.17
C ALA A 185 -34.63 3.02 10.09
N ALA A 186 -33.55 3.77 10.30
CA ALA A 186 -33.05 4.74 9.31
C ALA A 186 -32.49 4.05 8.05
N GLU A 187 -31.80 2.92 8.23
CA GLU A 187 -31.30 2.10 7.13
C GLU A 187 -32.45 1.43 6.36
N ALA A 188 -33.45 0.89 7.06
CA ALA A 188 -34.68 0.35 6.47
C ALA A 188 -35.44 1.39 5.63
N ALA A 189 -35.68 2.58 6.18
CA ALA A 189 -36.31 3.69 5.46
C ALA A 189 -35.46 4.12 4.26
N THR A 190 -34.14 4.02 4.40
CA THR A 190 -33.19 4.27 3.32
C THR A 190 -33.32 3.28 2.18
N LYS A 191 -33.38 1.98 2.48
CA LYS A 191 -33.54 0.91 1.50
C LYS A 191 -34.92 0.96 0.83
N GLN A 192 -36.00 1.31 1.56
CA GLN A 192 -37.35 1.45 0.97
C GLN A 192 -37.43 2.56 -0.07
N THR A 193 -36.99 3.77 0.29
CA THR A 193 -36.98 4.92 -0.65
C THR A 193 -36.05 4.71 -1.84
N VAL A 194 -35.00 3.90 -1.68
CA VAL A 194 -34.12 3.48 -2.79
C VAL A 194 -34.78 2.40 -3.64
N ALA A 195 -35.47 1.44 -3.06
CA ALA A 195 -36.21 0.41 -3.80
C ALA A 195 -37.30 1.03 -4.68
N GLU A 196 -37.96 2.08 -4.21
CA GLU A 196 -38.94 2.86 -4.98
C GLU A 196 -38.32 3.56 -6.19
N LYS A 197 -37.14 4.18 -6.03
CA LYS A 197 -36.44 4.88 -7.12
C LYS A 197 -35.74 3.97 -8.11
N VAL A 198 -35.15 2.89 -7.61
CA VAL A 198 -34.37 1.94 -8.43
C VAL A 198 -35.30 1.00 -9.19
N GLY A 199 -36.51 0.76 -8.70
CA GLY A 199 -37.53 -0.13 -9.29
C GLY A 199 -37.45 -1.53 -8.68
N GLU A 200 -38.62 -2.06 -8.30
CA GLU A 200 -38.80 -3.33 -7.62
C GLU A 200 -38.09 -4.49 -8.36
N THR A 201 -37.26 -5.24 -7.64
CA THR A 201 -36.56 -6.42 -8.17
C THR A 201 -36.36 -7.39 -7.02
N THR A 202 -36.71 -8.65 -7.24
CA THR A 202 -36.60 -9.70 -6.23
C THR A 202 -35.50 -10.69 -6.62
N CYS A 203 -34.83 -11.21 -5.59
CA CYS A 203 -33.87 -12.28 -5.72
C CYS A 203 -34.59 -13.63 -5.90
N THR A 204 -33.94 -14.64 -6.44
CA THR A 204 -34.50 -16.00 -6.59
C THR A 204 -34.94 -16.61 -5.25
N CYS A 205 -34.37 -16.18 -4.12
CA CYS A 205 -34.80 -16.59 -2.79
C CYS A 205 -36.05 -15.85 -2.27
N GLY A 206 -36.61 -14.92 -3.04
CA GLY A 206 -37.77 -14.11 -2.66
C GLY A 206 -37.46 -12.81 -1.92
N HIS A 207 -36.19 -12.50 -1.62
CA HIS A 207 -35.83 -11.23 -0.97
C HIS A 207 -35.97 -10.05 -1.94
N ASP A 208 -36.59 -8.98 -1.49
CA ASP A 208 -36.66 -7.69 -2.18
C ASP A 208 -35.46 -6.80 -1.82
N LEU A 209 -35.34 -5.64 -2.49
CA LEU A 209 -34.24 -4.69 -2.25
C LEU A 209 -34.26 -4.09 -0.83
N SER A 210 -35.40 -4.14 -0.13
CA SER A 210 -35.54 -3.62 1.24
C SER A 210 -35.23 -4.64 2.33
N HIS A 211 -35.01 -5.90 1.96
CA HIS A 211 -34.72 -6.98 2.88
C HIS A 211 -33.40 -6.75 3.64
N PRO A 212 -33.32 -7.00 4.96
CA PRO A 212 -32.10 -6.80 5.75
C PRO A 212 -30.87 -7.54 5.20
N ARG A 213 -31.06 -8.75 4.67
CA ARG A 213 -30.01 -9.59 4.04
C ARG A 213 -29.65 -9.19 2.61
N VAL A 214 -30.06 -8.01 2.16
CA VAL A 214 -29.65 -7.41 0.89
C VAL A 214 -28.80 -6.19 1.20
N THR A 215 -27.56 -6.24 0.72
CA THR A 215 -26.53 -5.26 1.03
C THR A 215 -26.21 -4.45 -0.22
N ALA A 216 -26.04 -3.14 -0.02
CA ALA A 216 -25.77 -2.16 -1.06
C ALA A 216 -24.29 -1.74 -0.99
N GLU A 217 -23.51 -2.13 -2.00
CA GLU A 217 -22.08 -1.82 -2.07
C GLU A 217 -21.82 -0.66 -3.04
N PRO A 218 -21.26 0.48 -2.58
CA PRO A 218 -20.79 1.54 -3.45
C PRO A 218 -19.50 1.11 -4.16
N ARG A 219 -19.49 1.18 -5.49
CA ARG A 219 -18.31 0.93 -6.34
C ARG A 219 -17.72 2.26 -6.79
N TYR A 220 -16.41 2.40 -6.60
CA TYR A 220 -15.66 3.58 -7.01
C TYR A 220 -14.92 3.37 -8.34
N GLY A 221 -14.61 4.48 -9.03
CA GLY A 221 -13.84 4.46 -10.27
C GLY A 221 -12.32 4.39 -10.05
N MET A 222 -11.58 4.30 -11.14
CA MET A 222 -10.11 4.30 -11.13
C MET A 222 -9.50 5.57 -10.51
N SER A 223 -10.22 6.70 -10.53
CA SER A 223 -9.79 7.96 -9.94
C SER A 223 -9.93 8.02 -8.42
N ALA A 224 -10.51 7.01 -7.77
CA ALA A 224 -10.77 7.05 -6.33
C ALA A 224 -9.49 7.16 -5.49
N GLY A 225 -8.40 6.50 -5.90
CA GLY A 225 -7.12 6.55 -5.20
C GLY A 225 -6.56 7.97 -5.06
N PHE A 226 -6.79 8.84 -6.05
CA PHE A 226 -6.39 10.26 -5.98
C PHE A 226 -7.13 11.01 -4.87
N PHE A 227 -8.45 10.81 -4.76
CA PHE A 227 -9.26 11.45 -3.72
C PHE A 227 -8.89 10.95 -2.32
N PHE A 228 -8.70 9.65 -2.16
CA PHE A 228 -8.30 9.07 -0.86
C PHE A 228 -6.91 9.52 -0.41
N MET A 229 -5.96 9.71 -1.34
CA MET A 229 -4.65 10.30 -1.03
C MET A 229 -4.74 11.74 -0.49
N LEU A 230 -5.74 12.50 -0.93
CA LEU A 230 -6.01 13.86 -0.42
C LEU A 230 -6.87 13.87 0.85
N GLY A 231 -7.24 12.71 1.39
CA GLY A 231 -8.15 12.60 2.53
C GLY A 231 -9.60 12.99 2.20
N ILE A 232 -9.99 13.01 0.93
CA ILE A 232 -11.33 13.38 0.46
C ILE A 232 -12.09 12.12 0.02
N SER A 233 -13.39 12.04 0.31
CA SER A 233 -14.23 10.94 -0.16
C SER A 233 -14.45 10.99 -1.68
N ALA A 234 -14.02 9.93 -2.37
CA ALA A 234 -14.20 9.77 -3.81
C ALA A 234 -15.70 9.74 -4.22
N PRO A 235 -16.06 10.23 -5.42
CA PRO A 235 -17.41 10.08 -5.94
C PRO A 235 -17.72 8.60 -6.22
N VAL A 236 -18.88 8.13 -5.75
CA VAL A 236 -19.39 6.77 -6.04
C VAL A 236 -19.79 6.71 -7.52
N LYS A 237 -19.32 5.68 -8.24
CA LYS A 237 -19.59 5.50 -9.68
C LYS A 237 -20.89 4.72 -9.92
N GLU A 238 -21.12 3.67 -9.14
CA GLU A 238 -22.34 2.87 -9.17
C GLU A 238 -22.60 2.24 -7.79
N VAL A 239 -23.86 1.91 -7.49
CA VAL A 239 -24.23 1.12 -6.31
C VAL A 239 -24.76 -0.23 -6.78
N VAL A 240 -24.24 -1.30 -6.18
CA VAL A 240 -24.57 -2.69 -6.49
C VAL A 240 -25.32 -3.31 -5.33
N PHE A 241 -26.53 -3.79 -5.58
CA PHE A 241 -27.32 -4.53 -4.60
C PHE A 241 -27.08 -6.03 -4.79
N TYR A 242 -26.63 -6.71 -3.75
CA TYR A 242 -26.46 -8.16 -3.75
C TYR A 242 -27.16 -8.81 -2.56
N CYS A 243 -27.67 -10.00 -2.79
CA CYS A 243 -28.30 -10.80 -1.74
C CYS A 243 -27.22 -11.65 -1.05
N GLU A 244 -27.06 -11.51 0.26
CA GLU A 244 -26.06 -12.28 1.02
C GLU A 244 -26.40 -13.78 1.07
N LYS A 245 -27.70 -14.11 1.11
CA LYS A 245 -28.18 -15.49 1.15
C LYS A 245 -27.86 -16.26 -0.14
N CYS A 246 -28.08 -15.63 -1.30
CA CYS A 246 -27.87 -16.26 -2.61
C CYS A 246 -26.52 -15.95 -3.25
N ARG A 247 -25.79 -14.95 -2.72
CA ARG A 247 -24.58 -14.38 -3.33
C ARG A 247 -24.78 -13.94 -4.79
N THR A 248 -25.97 -13.46 -5.12
CA THR A 248 -26.34 -12.98 -6.45
C THR A 248 -26.50 -11.47 -6.47
N VAL A 249 -25.98 -10.84 -7.52
CA VAL A 249 -26.20 -9.41 -7.78
C VAL A 249 -27.62 -9.23 -8.32
N MET A 250 -28.45 -8.49 -7.59
CA MET A 250 -29.84 -8.23 -7.94
C MET A 250 -29.96 -7.09 -8.93
N LYS A 251 -29.24 -5.98 -8.66
CA LYS A 251 -29.36 -4.76 -9.47
C LYS A 251 -28.12 -3.88 -9.34
N ARG A 252 -27.83 -3.13 -10.41
CA ARG A 252 -26.82 -2.06 -10.44
C ARG A 252 -27.52 -0.77 -10.83
N THR A 253 -27.24 0.31 -10.12
CA THR A 253 -27.78 1.64 -10.44
C THR A 253 -26.69 2.69 -10.45
N GLN A 254 -26.84 3.64 -11.38
CA GLN A 254 -26.01 4.83 -11.50
C GLN A 254 -26.84 6.10 -11.28
N ASP A 255 -28.04 5.95 -10.70
CA ASP A 255 -28.93 7.08 -10.39
C ASP A 255 -28.25 8.06 -9.42
N PRO A 256 -28.06 9.35 -9.80
CA PRO A 256 -27.43 10.36 -8.96
C PRO A 256 -28.02 10.47 -7.55
N GLU A 257 -29.33 10.27 -7.40
CA GLU A 257 -29.99 10.39 -6.10
C GLU A 257 -29.65 9.21 -5.17
N VAL A 258 -29.51 8.02 -5.74
CA VAL A 258 -29.10 6.80 -5.01
C VAL A 258 -27.61 6.87 -4.67
N LEU A 259 -26.77 7.32 -5.62
CA LEU A 259 -25.34 7.52 -5.39
C LEU A 259 -25.07 8.49 -4.23
N ARG A 260 -25.84 9.57 -4.13
CA ARG A 260 -25.73 10.54 -3.03
C ARG A 260 -26.05 9.90 -1.68
N LYS A 261 -27.02 9.00 -1.63
CA LYS A 261 -27.49 8.37 -0.39
C LYS A 261 -26.50 7.38 0.21
N TYR A 262 -25.77 6.66 -0.66
CA TYR A 262 -24.73 5.71 -0.25
C TYR A 262 -23.33 6.34 -0.24
N ARG A 263 -23.25 7.68 -0.30
CA ARG A 263 -22.00 8.39 -0.06
C ARG A 263 -21.79 8.44 1.45
N TRP A 264 -20.75 7.76 1.94
CA TRP A 264 -20.47 7.45 3.35
C TRP A 264 -20.32 8.68 4.30
N HIS A 265 -20.54 9.93 3.84
CA HIS A 265 -20.27 11.15 4.60
C HIS A 265 -21.23 12.34 4.35
N THR A 266 -22.50 12.12 4.02
CA THR A 266 -23.48 13.23 4.05
C THR A 266 -24.43 13.08 5.23
N SER A 267 -24.06 13.72 6.35
CA SER A 267 -24.98 14.52 7.16
C SER A 267 -25.09 15.91 6.57
#